data_AF-F5LSF2-F1
#
_entry.id   AF-F5LSF2-F1
#
_cell.length_a   1.000
_cell.length_b   1.000
_cell.length_c   1.000
_cell.angle_alpha   90.00
_cell.angle_beta   90.00
_cell.angle_gamma   90.00
#
_symmetry.space_group_name_H-M   'P 1'
#
loop_
_entity.id
_entity.type
_entity.pdbx_description
1 polymer ?
#
loop_
_entity_poly.entity_id
_entity_poly.type
_entity_poly.pdbx_seq_one_letter_code
_entity_poly.pdbx_strand_id
1 'polypeptide(L)'
;MDKERNGGERMNRRKWMIGLILLCLAAGIYAVIRFNIDPTLAPEDIKLRARVVPAAEKPAEVPSQASAAAAYATVVEVELESTGGKALKQEGYSYKVYPYVQNGTVAAWEPAPDALGKGQKPESYAFGPDAVTMPRALEMIERLTGASTNEEEAKKAGMSGGFVYTGETFPAKVRYYAKEAGAGTDANDGRTYILFSYHEKKWGKDVSWVKAVKVAP
;
A
#
# COMPACT_ATOMS: atom_id res chain seq x y z
N MET A 1 -72.83 5.44 -6.48
CA MET A 1 -72.30 4.23 -7.14
C MET A 1 -70.78 4.20 -6.94
N ASP A 2 -70.30 4.44 -5.70
CA ASP A 2 -68.94 4.97 -5.47
C ASP A 2 -68.09 4.12 -4.50
N LYS A 3 -68.61 2.97 -4.06
CA LYS A 3 -67.88 2.10 -3.12
C LYS A 3 -66.85 1.18 -3.78
N GLU A 4 -67.02 0.84 -5.06
CA GLU A 4 -66.12 -0.10 -5.75
C GLU A 4 -64.85 0.56 -6.30
N ARG A 5 -64.85 1.87 -6.57
CA ARG A 5 -63.66 2.61 -7.03
C ARG A 5 -62.57 2.75 -5.96
N ASN A 6 -62.93 2.78 -4.68
CA ASN A 6 -62.00 3.00 -3.56
C ASN A 6 -61.20 1.74 -3.13
N GLY A 7 -61.62 0.53 -3.55
CA GLY A 7 -60.94 -0.71 -3.20
C GLY A 7 -59.64 -0.95 -3.98
N GLY A 8 -59.64 -0.59 -5.27
CA GLY A 8 -58.49 -0.78 -6.16
C GLY A 8 -57.31 0.14 -5.85
N GLU A 9 -57.56 1.42 -5.54
CA GLU A 9 -56.50 2.36 -5.16
C GLU A 9 -55.82 2.00 -3.84
N ARG A 10 -56.58 1.54 -2.83
CA ARG A 10 -56.02 1.09 -1.55
C ARG A 10 -55.13 -0.16 -1.72
N MET A 11 -55.50 -1.06 -2.62
CA MET A 11 -54.73 -2.28 -2.89
C MET A 11 -53.42 -1.97 -3.65
N ASN A 12 -53.45 -1.03 -4.60
CA ASN A 12 -52.24 -0.56 -5.27
C ASN A 12 -51.30 0.19 -4.33
N ARG A 13 -51.81 1.05 -3.44
CA ARG A 13 -50.98 1.73 -2.43
C ARG A 13 -50.29 0.76 -1.47
N ARG A 14 -50.95 -0.34 -1.07
CA ARG A 14 -50.33 -1.39 -0.23
C ARG A 14 -49.20 -2.12 -0.95
N LYS A 15 -49.36 -2.46 -2.24
CA LYS A 15 -48.30 -3.09 -3.04
C LYS A 15 -47.08 -2.19 -3.20
N TRP A 16 -47.30 -0.90 -3.49
CA TRP A 16 -46.23 0.09 -3.58
C TRP A 16 -45.49 0.27 -2.25
N MET A 17 -46.23 0.31 -1.14
CA MET A 17 -45.65 0.45 0.20
C MET A 17 -44.81 -0.77 0.59
N ILE A 18 -45.28 -1.99 0.30
CA ILE A 18 -44.50 -3.23 0.49
C ILE A 18 -43.25 -3.22 -0.40
N GLY A 19 -43.37 -2.82 -1.66
CA GLY A 19 -42.24 -2.69 -2.57
C GLY A 19 -41.16 -1.72 -2.05
N LEU A 20 -41.58 -0.58 -1.49
CA LEU A 20 -40.66 0.41 -0.93
C LEU A 20 -39.99 -0.08 0.36
N ILE A 21 -40.72 -0.80 1.23
CA ILE A 21 -40.13 -1.43 2.42
C ILE A 21 -39.08 -2.47 2.02
N LEU A 22 -39.38 -3.33 1.03
CA LEU A 22 -38.43 -4.33 0.53
C LEU A 22 -37.19 -3.68 -0.09
N LEU A 23 -37.36 -2.57 -0.83
CA LEU A 23 -36.24 -1.81 -1.38
C LEU A 23 -35.35 -1.22 -0.27
N CYS A 24 -35.95 -0.61 0.76
CA CYS A 24 -35.22 -0.08 1.91
C CYS A 24 -34.48 -1.18 2.68
N LEU A 25 -35.09 -2.36 2.86
CA LEU A 25 -34.44 -3.51 3.48
C LEU A 25 -33.27 -4.01 2.63
N ALA A 26 -33.44 -4.12 1.32
CA ALA A 26 -32.36 -4.53 0.41
C ALA A 26 -31.19 -3.52 0.44
N ALA A 27 -31.48 -2.22 0.43
CA ALA A 27 -30.48 -1.17 0.56
C ALA A 27 -29.76 -1.23 1.92
N GLY A 28 -30.50 -1.45 3.02
CA GLY A 28 -29.94 -1.60 4.35
C GLY A 28 -29.03 -2.83 4.48
N ILE A 29 -29.46 -3.97 3.95
CA ILE A 29 -28.65 -5.20 3.90
C ILE A 29 -27.39 -4.97 3.07
N TYR A 30 -27.50 -4.34 1.91
CA TYR A 30 -26.35 -4.02 1.06
C TYR A 30 -25.36 -3.08 1.76
N ALA A 31 -25.84 -2.04 2.44
CA ALA A 31 -24.99 -1.13 3.21
C ALA A 31 -24.26 -1.84 4.35
N VAL A 32 -24.94 -2.73 5.09
CA VAL A 32 -24.33 -3.55 6.14
C VAL A 32 -23.27 -4.49 5.55
N ILE A 33 -23.55 -5.14 4.42
CA ILE A 33 -22.59 -6.02 3.76
C ILE A 33 -21.35 -5.24 3.32
N ARG A 34 -21.50 -4.10 2.65
CA ARG A 34 -20.37 -3.24 2.24
C ARG A 34 -19.53 -2.80 3.43
N PHE A 35 -20.18 -2.31 4.50
CA PHE A 35 -19.48 -1.89 5.72
C PHE A 35 -18.69 -3.04 6.39
N ASN A 36 -19.11 -4.29 6.19
CA ASN A 36 -18.48 -5.46 6.80
C ASN A 36 -17.38 -6.11 5.93
N ILE A 37 -17.34 -5.84 4.63
CA ILE A 37 -16.44 -6.53 3.68
C ILE A 37 -15.43 -5.57 3.06
N ASP A 38 -15.81 -4.33 2.81
CA ASP A 38 -14.92 -3.38 2.16
C ASP A 38 -13.79 -2.98 3.13
N PRO A 39 -12.53 -2.95 2.68
CA PRO A 39 -11.43 -2.48 3.50
C PRO A 39 -11.60 -0.99 3.83
N THR A 40 -11.07 -0.56 4.98
CA THR A 40 -11.06 0.85 5.36
C THR A 40 -10.27 1.70 4.38
N LEU A 41 -9.19 1.14 3.80
CA LEU A 41 -8.48 1.70 2.66
C LEU A 41 -8.69 0.80 1.43
N ALA A 42 -9.30 1.33 0.38
CA ALA A 42 -9.42 0.59 -0.87
C ALA A 42 -8.12 0.66 -1.70
N PRO A 43 -7.83 -0.33 -2.56
CA PRO A 43 -6.64 -0.31 -3.43
C PRO A 43 -6.55 0.92 -4.34
N GLU A 44 -7.68 1.50 -4.74
CA GLU A 44 -7.80 2.73 -5.52
C GLU A 44 -7.44 3.99 -4.73
N ASP A 45 -7.60 3.97 -3.40
CA ASP A 45 -7.26 5.10 -2.54
C ASP A 45 -5.75 5.28 -2.41
N ILE A 46 -4.96 4.25 -2.71
CA ILE A 46 -3.51 4.28 -2.59
C ILE A 46 -2.86 4.39 -3.95
N LYS A 47 -2.07 5.44 -4.19
CA LYS A 47 -1.19 5.54 -5.34
C LYS A 47 0.25 5.30 -4.88
N LEU A 48 0.88 4.34 -5.54
CA LEU A 48 2.27 3.99 -5.29
C LEU A 48 3.03 4.26 -6.58
N ARG A 49 4.12 5.02 -6.48
CA ARG A 49 5.04 5.29 -7.59
C ARG A 49 6.44 4.97 -7.14
N ALA A 50 7.27 4.52 -8.07
CA ALA A 50 8.65 4.22 -7.80
C ALA A 50 9.49 4.55 -9.03
N ARG A 51 10.68 5.10 -8.79
CA ARG A 51 11.63 5.42 -9.85
C ARG A 51 13.06 5.17 -9.37
N VAL A 52 13.93 4.84 -10.32
CA VAL A 52 15.37 4.88 -10.09
C VAL A 52 15.83 6.33 -10.08
N VAL A 53 16.59 6.72 -9.06
CA VAL A 53 17.18 8.06 -8.95
C VAL A 53 18.52 8.06 -9.68
N PRO A 54 18.73 8.95 -10.68
CA PRO A 54 19.99 9.05 -11.40
C PRO A 54 21.17 9.35 -10.46
N ALA A 55 22.37 8.88 -10.83
CA ALA A 55 23.58 9.03 -10.01
C ALA A 55 23.92 10.49 -9.64
N ALA A 56 23.53 11.47 -10.48
CA ALA A 56 23.73 12.90 -10.25
C ALA A 56 22.86 13.49 -9.12
N GLU A 57 21.79 12.80 -8.71
CA GLU A 57 20.88 13.20 -7.62
C GLU A 57 21.12 12.40 -6.33
N LYS A 58 22.14 11.53 -6.32
CA LYS A 58 22.56 10.79 -5.11
C LYS A 58 23.14 11.80 -4.10
N PRO A 59 22.68 11.81 -2.83
CA PRO A 59 23.22 12.70 -1.82
C PRO A 59 24.71 12.41 -1.55
N ALA A 60 25.50 13.47 -1.33
CA ALA A 60 26.93 13.37 -1.06
C ALA A 60 27.25 12.73 0.30
N GLU A 61 26.33 12.86 1.27
CA GLU A 61 26.39 12.22 2.58
C GLU A 61 25.14 11.37 2.78
N VAL A 62 25.33 10.05 2.84
CA VAL A 62 24.30 9.10 3.29
C VAL A 62 24.29 9.13 4.83
N PRO A 63 23.12 9.04 5.51
CA PRO A 63 23.07 9.15 6.97
C PRO A 63 23.93 8.12 7.69
N SER A 64 24.29 8.47 8.92
CA SER A 64 25.23 7.88 9.89
C SER A 64 25.19 6.36 10.18
N GLN A 65 24.38 5.58 9.47
CA GLN A 65 24.56 4.12 9.36
C GLN A 65 25.57 3.74 8.26
N ALA A 66 26.06 4.73 7.50
CA ALA A 66 26.89 4.55 6.32
C ALA A 66 28.37 4.87 6.57
N SER A 67 29.15 3.84 6.88
CA SER A 67 30.51 3.71 6.33
C SER A 67 30.50 3.24 4.86
N ALA A 68 29.31 3.18 4.22
CA ALA A 68 29.07 2.49 2.95
C ALA A 68 28.48 3.37 1.83
N ALA A 69 28.43 4.70 2.00
CA ALA A 69 27.88 5.65 1.02
C ALA A 69 28.49 5.51 -0.38
N ALA A 70 29.78 5.14 -0.47
CA ALA A 70 30.50 4.98 -1.73
C ALA A 70 30.21 3.65 -2.49
N ALA A 71 29.34 2.76 -1.98
CA ALA A 71 29.24 1.37 -2.46
C ALA A 71 27.83 0.94 -2.92
N TYR A 72 26.93 1.87 -3.26
CA TYR A 72 25.56 1.54 -3.69
C TYR A 72 25.38 1.69 -5.20
N ALA A 73 24.93 0.61 -5.84
CA ALA A 73 24.66 0.57 -7.28
C ALA A 73 23.48 1.49 -7.62
N THR A 74 22.38 1.37 -6.88
CA THR A 74 21.08 1.95 -7.27
C THR A 74 20.36 2.59 -6.09
N VAL A 75 19.70 3.72 -6.34
CA VAL A 75 18.81 4.38 -5.39
C VAL A 75 17.40 4.34 -5.95
N VAL A 76 16.46 3.78 -5.19
CA VAL A 76 15.05 3.70 -5.57
C VAL A 76 14.26 4.67 -4.70
N GLU A 77 13.65 5.67 -5.33
CA GLU A 77 12.73 6.58 -4.66
C GLU A 77 11.31 6.07 -4.81
N VAL A 78 10.64 5.95 -3.67
CA VAL A 78 9.27 5.46 -3.54
C VAL A 78 8.40 6.63 -3.11
N GLU A 79 7.35 6.90 -3.86
CA GLU A 79 6.32 7.88 -3.50
C GLU A 79 5.02 7.14 -3.17
N LEU A 80 4.53 7.39 -1.95
CA LEU A 80 3.23 6.95 -1.47
C LEU A 80 2.30 8.16 -1.44
N GLU A 81 1.14 8.07 -2.09
CA GLU A 81 0.10 9.09 -2.08
C GLU A 81 -1.24 8.46 -1.68
N SER A 82 -1.95 9.14 -0.79
CA SER A 82 -3.34 8.85 -0.45
C SER A 82 -4.26 9.70 -1.33
N THR A 83 -5.27 9.09 -1.95
CA THR A 83 -6.22 9.77 -2.82
C THR A 83 -7.02 10.79 -2.01
N GLY A 84 -7.03 12.04 -2.49
CA GLY A 84 -7.58 13.16 -1.73
C GLY A 84 -6.64 13.73 -0.67
N GLY A 85 -5.38 13.29 -0.61
CA GLY A 85 -4.34 13.84 0.27
C GLY A 85 -4.55 13.57 1.75
N LYS A 86 -5.42 12.61 2.10
CA LYS A 86 -5.79 12.34 3.50
C LYS A 86 -4.71 11.54 4.22
N ALA A 87 -4.44 11.90 5.48
CA ALA A 87 -3.63 11.14 6.42
C ALA A 87 -4.04 9.66 6.46
N LEU A 88 -3.07 8.74 6.35
CA LEU A 88 -3.28 7.30 6.48
C LEU A 88 -3.21 6.89 7.96
N LYS A 89 -4.09 7.46 8.79
CA LYS A 89 -4.15 7.18 10.24
C LYS A 89 -4.57 5.73 10.48
N GLN A 90 -3.69 4.95 11.12
CA GLN A 90 -3.89 3.53 11.39
C GLN A 90 -4.89 3.30 12.53
N GLU A 91 -6.17 3.47 12.24
CA GLU A 91 -7.26 3.15 13.18
C GLU A 91 -7.97 1.87 12.71
N GLY A 92 -7.67 0.75 13.37
CA GLY A 92 -8.31 -0.54 13.08
C GLY A 92 -7.74 -1.30 11.86
N TYR A 93 -6.66 -0.82 11.27
CA TYR A 93 -5.93 -1.49 10.19
C TYR A 93 -4.42 -1.30 10.31
N SER A 94 -3.67 -2.18 9.66
CA SER A 94 -2.22 -2.13 9.51
C SER A 94 -1.87 -2.05 8.03
N TYR A 95 -0.81 -1.31 7.70
CA TYR A 95 -0.27 -1.32 6.35
C TYR A 95 1.24 -1.12 6.40
N LYS A 96 1.92 -1.52 5.33
CA LYS A 96 3.34 -1.26 5.15
C LYS A 96 3.73 -1.23 3.69
N VAL A 97 4.73 -0.42 3.35
CA VAL A 97 5.32 -0.33 2.02
C VAL A 97 6.67 -1.02 2.03
N TYR A 98 6.83 -2.04 1.19
CA TYR A 98 8.01 -2.89 1.12
C TYR A 98 8.75 -2.67 -0.19
N PRO A 99 10.07 -2.44 -0.17
CA PRO A 99 10.89 -2.64 -1.35
C PRO A 99 11.19 -4.13 -1.53
N TYR A 100 11.31 -4.56 -2.77
CA TYR A 100 11.84 -5.86 -3.14
C TYR A 100 12.78 -5.69 -4.33
N VAL A 101 14.07 -5.90 -4.11
CA VAL A 101 15.10 -5.90 -5.15
C VAL A 101 15.50 -7.35 -5.42
N GLN A 102 15.05 -7.91 -6.55
CA GLN A 102 15.45 -9.27 -6.93
C GLN A 102 16.98 -9.33 -7.12
N ASN A 103 17.61 -10.35 -6.56
CA ASN A 103 19.07 -10.52 -6.61
C ASN A 103 19.84 -9.28 -6.12
N GLY A 104 19.27 -8.50 -5.20
CA GLY A 104 19.90 -7.32 -4.64
C GLY A 104 19.84 -7.32 -3.12
N THR A 105 20.57 -6.38 -2.53
CA THR A 105 20.55 -6.11 -1.10
C THR A 105 20.19 -4.67 -0.85
N VAL A 106 19.08 -4.41 -0.17
CA VAL A 106 18.78 -3.07 0.36
C VAL A 106 19.59 -2.88 1.63
N ALA A 107 20.50 -1.93 1.60
CA ALA A 107 21.51 -1.73 2.63
C ALA A 107 21.23 -0.50 3.51
N ALA A 108 20.46 0.46 3.00
CA ALA A 108 20.02 1.61 3.79
C ALA A 108 18.70 2.16 3.24
N TRP A 109 18.02 2.97 4.04
CA TRP A 109 16.82 3.70 3.66
C TRP A 109 16.68 4.99 4.46
N GLU A 110 16.01 5.98 3.88
CA GLU A 110 15.70 7.25 4.55
C GLU A 110 14.46 7.93 3.94
N PRO A 111 13.77 8.82 4.67
CA PRO A 111 12.84 9.77 4.07
C PRO A 111 13.53 10.63 3.01
N ALA A 112 12.91 10.86 1.85
CA ALA A 112 13.54 11.64 0.80
C ALA A 112 13.78 13.10 1.24
N PRO A 113 14.97 13.69 0.97
CA PRO A 113 15.29 15.04 1.43
C PRO A 113 14.30 16.13 0.97
N ASP A 114 13.75 16.01 -0.25
CA ASP A 114 12.76 16.96 -0.78
C ASP A 114 11.41 16.86 -0.06
N ALA A 115 11.07 15.68 0.48
CA ALA A 115 9.87 15.49 1.29
C ALA A 115 10.03 16.15 2.67
N LEU A 116 11.21 16.03 3.29
CA LEU A 116 11.52 16.73 4.53
C LEU A 116 11.51 18.25 4.35
N GLY A 117 12.09 18.75 3.25
CA GLY A 117 12.04 20.17 2.88
C GLY A 117 10.62 20.72 2.65
N LYS A 118 9.64 19.85 2.38
CA LYS A 118 8.21 20.20 2.21
C LYS A 118 7.40 20.06 3.51
N GLY A 119 8.07 19.97 4.66
CA GLY A 119 7.42 19.97 5.98
C GLY A 119 7.03 18.59 6.50
N GLN A 120 7.47 17.50 5.86
CA GLN A 120 7.35 16.17 6.44
C GLN A 120 8.41 15.99 7.53
N LYS A 121 8.04 15.26 8.58
CA LYS A 121 8.94 15.05 9.72
C LYS A 121 9.48 13.62 9.72
N PRO A 122 10.77 13.39 10.03
CA PRO A 122 11.35 12.05 10.08
C PRO A 122 10.59 11.09 11.00
N GLU A 123 10.07 11.57 12.14
CA GLU A 123 9.29 10.77 13.09
C GLU A 123 7.93 10.28 12.55
N SER A 124 7.45 10.84 11.43
CA SER A 124 6.28 10.33 10.73
C SER A 124 6.57 9.06 9.94
N TYR A 125 7.83 8.64 9.86
CA TYR A 125 8.27 7.42 9.19
C TYR A 125 8.70 6.36 10.20
N ALA A 126 8.05 5.20 10.16
CA ALA A 126 8.46 4.05 10.95
C ALA A 126 8.95 2.94 10.01
N PHE A 127 10.16 2.43 10.27
CA PHE A 127 10.80 1.38 9.49
C PHE A 127 10.97 0.10 10.32
N GLY A 128 11.06 -1.06 9.66
CA GLY A 128 11.44 -2.32 10.31
C GLY A 128 10.66 -3.52 9.78
N PRO A 129 10.73 -4.69 10.43
CA PRO A 129 9.90 -5.83 10.09
C PRO A 129 8.43 -5.59 10.47
N ASP A 130 7.52 -6.36 9.90
CA ASP A 130 6.12 -6.42 10.34
C ASP A 130 5.57 -7.82 10.06
N ALA A 131 5.13 -8.52 11.11
CA ALA A 131 4.65 -9.89 10.98
C ALA A 131 3.24 -9.99 10.36
N VAL A 132 2.48 -8.89 10.36
CA VAL A 132 1.08 -8.88 9.94
C VAL A 132 0.96 -8.78 8.42
N THR A 133 1.65 -7.81 7.80
CA THR A 133 1.49 -7.49 6.38
C THR A 133 2.57 -8.12 5.49
N MET A 134 3.69 -8.58 6.06
CA MET A 134 4.79 -9.19 5.30
C MET A 134 4.44 -10.51 4.62
N PRO A 135 3.71 -11.46 5.25
CA PRO A 135 3.36 -12.72 4.58
C PRO A 135 2.58 -12.51 3.28
N ARG A 136 1.64 -11.55 3.26
CA ARG A 136 0.88 -11.20 2.04
C ARG A 136 1.74 -10.55 0.97
N ALA A 137 2.70 -9.72 1.37
CA ALA A 137 3.66 -9.13 0.45
C ALA A 137 4.56 -10.20 -0.19
N LEU A 138 4.98 -11.21 0.59
CA LEU A 138 5.74 -12.36 0.09
C LEU A 138 4.94 -13.18 -0.91
N GLU A 139 3.70 -13.57 -0.56
CA GLU A 139 2.80 -14.28 -1.47
C GLU A 139 2.63 -13.53 -2.81
N MET A 140 2.53 -12.19 -2.77
CA MET A 140 2.47 -11.36 -3.97
C MET A 140 3.77 -11.41 -4.79
N ILE A 141 4.93 -11.32 -4.14
CA ILE A 141 6.23 -11.42 -4.83
C ILE A 141 6.39 -12.77 -5.50
N GLU A 142 6.12 -13.87 -4.79
CA GLU A 142 6.21 -15.22 -5.35
C GLU A 142 5.31 -15.38 -6.58
N ARG A 143 4.10 -14.79 -6.53
CA ARG A 143 3.19 -14.76 -7.68
C ARG A 143 3.72 -13.93 -8.86
N LEU A 144 4.39 -12.81 -8.59
CA LEU A 144 4.91 -11.93 -9.63
C LEU A 144 6.21 -12.45 -10.26
N THR A 145 7.07 -13.09 -9.48
CA THR A 145 8.40 -13.56 -9.92
C THR A 145 8.41 -15.04 -10.31
N GLY A 146 7.44 -15.83 -9.83
CA GLY A 146 7.40 -17.28 -9.98
C GLY A 146 8.44 -18.03 -9.13
N ALA A 147 9.19 -17.32 -8.28
CA ALA A 147 10.22 -17.90 -7.41
C ALA A 147 9.76 -17.84 -5.96
N SER A 148 9.85 -18.97 -5.26
CA SER A 148 9.66 -18.96 -3.81
C SER A 148 10.75 -18.10 -3.18
N THR A 149 10.34 -17.21 -2.28
CA THR A 149 11.26 -16.27 -1.61
C THR A 149 11.27 -16.62 -0.14
N ASN A 150 12.40 -17.14 0.36
CA ASN A 150 12.54 -17.41 1.79
C ASN A 150 12.73 -16.10 2.59
N GLU A 151 12.62 -16.19 3.92
CA GLU A 151 12.71 -15.02 4.80
C GLU A 151 14.07 -14.31 4.70
N GLU A 152 15.17 -15.04 4.50
CA GLU A 152 16.50 -14.46 4.38
C GLU A 152 16.67 -13.68 3.07
N GLU A 153 16.14 -14.21 1.97
CA GLU A 153 16.09 -13.55 0.67
C GLU A 153 15.20 -12.31 0.71
N ALA A 154 14.03 -12.40 1.33
CA ALA A 154 13.14 -11.26 1.53
C ALA A 154 13.82 -10.14 2.34
N LYS A 155 14.55 -10.52 3.40
CA LYS A 155 15.34 -9.61 4.22
C LYS A 155 16.44 -8.93 3.39
N LYS A 156 17.21 -9.69 2.61
CA LYS A 156 18.22 -9.15 1.69
C LYS A 156 17.59 -8.20 0.68
N ALA A 157 16.51 -8.62 0.03
CA ALA A 157 15.77 -7.83 -0.96
C ALA A 157 15.13 -6.55 -0.38
N GLY A 158 15.16 -6.36 0.94
CA GLY A 158 14.78 -5.12 1.62
C GLY A 158 13.40 -5.13 2.26
N MET A 159 12.68 -6.25 2.23
CA MET A 159 11.33 -6.32 2.80
C MET A 159 11.33 -6.14 4.33
N SER A 160 12.44 -6.44 5.01
CA SER A 160 12.58 -6.10 6.45
C SER A 160 12.77 -4.60 6.72
N GLY A 161 13.04 -3.79 5.69
CA GLY A 161 13.23 -2.34 5.75
C GLY A 161 12.01 -1.56 5.24
N GLY A 162 10.86 -2.21 5.10
CA GLY A 162 9.62 -1.53 4.70
C GLY A 162 9.24 -0.40 5.66
N PHE A 163 8.46 0.57 5.16
CA PHE A 163 8.08 1.76 5.91
C PHE A 163 6.56 1.92 6.08
N VAL A 164 6.20 2.61 7.16
CA VAL A 164 4.86 3.15 7.46
C VAL A 164 4.98 4.66 7.52
N TYR A 165 4.01 5.38 6.96
CA TYR A 165 3.94 6.84 7.05
C TYR A 165 2.69 7.31 7.80
N THR A 166 2.85 7.93 8.96
CA THR A 166 1.73 8.38 9.81
C THR A 166 1.47 9.89 9.73
N GLY A 167 2.23 10.61 8.89
CA GLY A 167 2.08 12.05 8.72
C GLY A 167 0.86 12.45 7.88
N GLU A 168 0.58 13.75 7.87
CA GLU A 168 -0.58 14.33 7.17
C GLU A 168 -0.22 14.88 5.78
N THR A 169 1.06 15.05 5.46
CA THR A 169 1.54 15.67 4.23
C THR A 169 1.90 14.63 3.18
N PHE A 170 1.21 14.64 2.04
CA PHE A 170 1.48 13.75 0.91
C PHE A 170 2.04 14.51 -0.31
N PRO A 171 2.79 13.82 -1.21
CA PRO A 171 3.17 12.41 -1.15
C PRO A 171 4.30 12.15 -0.14
N ALA A 172 4.20 11.06 0.61
CA ALA A 172 5.31 10.57 1.45
C ALA A 172 6.37 9.94 0.55
N LYS A 173 7.65 10.20 0.83
CA LYS A 173 8.73 9.72 -0.03
C LYS A 173 9.85 9.07 0.78
N VAL A 174 10.30 7.91 0.32
CA VAL A 174 11.43 7.17 0.91
C VAL A 174 12.42 6.81 -0.19
N ARG A 175 13.70 6.91 0.11
CA ARG A 175 14.79 6.43 -0.72
C ARG A 175 15.35 5.14 -0.15
N TYR A 176 15.47 4.13 -0.99
CA TYR A 176 16.11 2.86 -0.70
C TYR A 176 17.44 2.76 -1.44
N TYR A 177 18.48 2.38 -0.71
CA TYR A 177 19.85 2.24 -1.23
C TYR A 177 20.15 0.76 -1.43
N ALA A 178 20.27 0.34 -2.69
CA ALA A 178 20.46 -1.06 -3.06
C ALA A 178 21.86 -1.32 -3.61
N LYS A 179 22.40 -2.49 -3.27
CA LYS A 179 23.57 -3.11 -3.88
C LYS A 179 23.10 -4.27 -4.75
N GLU A 180 23.57 -4.36 -5.99
CA GLU A 180 23.33 -5.52 -6.84
C GLU A 180 24.19 -6.71 -6.38
N ALA A 181 23.67 -7.92 -6.45
CA ALA A 181 24.45 -9.13 -6.21
C ALA A 181 25.27 -9.49 -7.46
N GLY A 182 26.40 -8.79 -7.66
CA GLY A 182 27.42 -9.17 -8.63
C GLY A 182 27.55 -8.25 -9.84
N ALA A 183 28.75 -8.24 -10.43
CA ALA A 183 29.05 -7.51 -11.65
C ALA A 183 28.37 -8.19 -12.85
N GLY A 184 27.26 -7.63 -13.34
CA GLY A 184 26.57 -8.11 -14.54
C GLY A 184 25.04 -8.18 -14.47
N THR A 185 24.44 -7.88 -13.32
CA THR A 185 22.98 -7.72 -13.19
C THR A 185 22.65 -6.24 -13.08
N ASP A 186 22.52 -5.57 -14.23
CA ASP A 186 22.06 -4.19 -14.27
C ASP A 186 20.78 -4.06 -13.42
N ALA A 187 20.74 -3.15 -12.43
CA ALA A 187 19.50 -2.82 -11.72
C ALA A 187 18.38 -2.32 -12.65
N ASN A 188 18.72 -2.00 -13.90
CA ASN A 188 17.80 -1.71 -14.98
C ASN A 188 17.05 -2.95 -15.52
N ASP A 189 17.38 -4.17 -15.06
CA ASP A 189 16.75 -5.42 -15.54
C ASP A 189 15.27 -5.55 -15.12
N GLY A 190 14.71 -4.51 -14.48
CA GLY A 190 13.27 -4.38 -14.27
C GLY A 190 12.73 -5.43 -13.31
N ARG A 191 13.49 -5.85 -12.31
CA ARG A 191 13.03 -6.84 -11.32
C ARG A 191 12.99 -6.29 -9.90
N THR A 192 12.81 -4.98 -9.81
CA THR A 192 12.52 -4.31 -8.54
C THR A 192 11.02 -4.03 -8.46
N TYR A 193 10.43 -4.35 -7.32
CA TYR A 193 9.04 -4.12 -7.02
C TYR A 193 8.90 -3.34 -5.73
N ILE A 194 7.91 -2.46 -5.66
CA ILE A 194 7.45 -1.86 -4.41
C ILE A 194 6.04 -2.36 -4.13
N LEU A 195 5.79 -2.80 -2.91
CA LEU A 195 4.53 -3.39 -2.49
C LEU A 195 3.92 -2.59 -1.35
N PHE A 196 2.71 -2.10 -1.53
CA PHE A 196 1.86 -1.69 -0.43
C PHE A 196 1.05 -2.90 0.03
N SER A 197 1.24 -3.33 1.27
CA SER A 197 0.50 -4.44 1.87
C SER A 197 -0.42 -3.92 2.95
N TYR A 198 -1.67 -4.35 2.92
CA TYR A 198 -2.75 -3.94 3.81
C TYR A 198 -3.33 -5.14 4.56
N HIS A 199 -3.64 -4.94 5.84
CA HIS A 199 -4.40 -5.88 6.65
C HIS A 199 -5.33 -5.14 7.60
N GLU A 200 -6.54 -5.67 7.74
CA GLU A 200 -7.49 -5.28 8.77
C GLU A 200 -8.30 -6.50 9.21
N LYS A 201 -8.81 -6.45 10.44
CA LYS A 201 -9.76 -7.45 10.93
C LYS A 201 -11.14 -6.82 11.10
N LYS A 202 -12.09 -7.19 10.24
CA LYS A 202 -13.50 -6.78 10.33
C LYS A 202 -14.38 -7.96 10.70
N TRP A 203 -15.10 -7.85 11.82
CA TRP A 203 -16.09 -8.85 12.26
C TRP A 203 -15.55 -10.29 12.30
N GLY A 204 -14.31 -10.46 12.74
CA GLY A 204 -13.66 -11.76 12.84
C GLY A 204 -13.09 -12.29 11.51
N LYS A 205 -13.24 -11.57 10.40
CA LYS A 205 -12.63 -11.89 9.10
C LYS A 205 -11.44 -10.98 8.81
N ASP A 206 -10.42 -11.56 8.19
CA ASP A 206 -9.29 -10.81 7.67
C ASP A 206 -9.64 -10.19 6.32
N VAL A 207 -9.48 -8.89 6.20
CA VAL A 207 -9.56 -8.14 4.95
C VAL A 207 -8.15 -7.67 4.64
N SER A 208 -7.52 -8.27 3.63
CA SER A 208 -6.14 -7.95 3.24
C SER A 208 -6.01 -7.86 1.74
N TRP A 209 -5.11 -6.99 1.29
CA TRP A 209 -4.80 -6.82 -0.12
C TRP A 209 -3.39 -6.28 -0.28
N VAL A 210 -2.82 -6.49 -1.47
CA VAL A 210 -1.47 -6.01 -1.80
C VAL A 210 -1.51 -5.34 -3.16
N LYS A 211 -0.94 -4.13 -3.24
CA LYS A 211 -0.71 -3.40 -4.49
C LYS A 211 0.78 -3.38 -4.77
N ALA A 212 1.20 -3.94 -5.89
CA ALA A 212 2.59 -3.97 -6.30
C ALA A 212 2.78 -3.08 -7.54
N VAL A 213 3.88 -2.34 -7.56
CA VAL A 213 4.34 -1.59 -8.73
C VAL A 213 5.74 -2.04 -9.09
N LYS A 214 5.96 -2.28 -10.38
CA LYS A 214 7.28 -2.55 -10.94
C LYS A 214 8.03 -1.22 -11.04
N VAL A 215 9.27 -1.16 -10.56
CA VAL A 215 10.11 0.04 -10.72
C VAL A 215 10.53 0.11 -12.18
N ALA A 216 10.21 1.24 -12.83
CA ALA A 216 10.68 1.49 -14.19
C ALA A 216 12.20 1.79 -14.15
N PRO A 217 12.98 1.24 -15.10
CA PRO A 217 14.39 1.60 -15.27
C PRO A 217 14.56 3.09 -15.62
#